data_AF-A0A954TX31-F1
#
_entry.id   AF-A0A954TX31-F1
#
_cell.length_a   1.000
_cell.length_b   1.000
_cell.length_c   1.000
_cell.angle_alpha   90.00
_cell.angle_beta   90.00
_cell.angle_gamma   90.00
#
_symmetry.space_group_name_H-M   'P 1'
#
loop_
_entity.id
_entity.type
_entity.pdbx_description
1 polymer ?
#
loop_
_entity_poly.entity_id
_entity_poly.type
_entity_poly.pdbx_seq_one_letter_code
_entity_poly.pdbx_strand_id
1 'polypeptide(L)'
;MLDPKSTHRRVIAWRLGAGASAAEAAAIGNLAAQVRRQDSETARPILCDLSGDIFRYSRIGDVLMFGRSTLGSSFDLMHYGDWLAGQMRPLAGKPIWGTVETEPSSRLVDQLAIANASSLNSRPIASPLPKLGADPEQIRLLAFETIAAGARGVCFRSRSRLDLDDDVAKLRVASLRLVNAELTLVEPWAAGGSFSEALDMREPNTRARFLETDRSRLLVVTRLATGQQYVPHATSEEPLSFVAHSIPITDQAYHLGVNGLQPLLRSQTTGPRIAIQNPESVSLVLFTQDPLAINRSTRVLSENRKQAATLRLQIATLQMRQTLDIVDTLGRMAPAKPALDESRAMLDRAEQLLRGGDSRNAMGATRTAQRLIRRVQREAWEEAILAFPSPTSSVLCSSFATLPLHAEATNRLATATWENNVLRAGDCEGLEAMLRSGWRQQAPERNAESTFVELSVQDPAGGRSALHMISRRPSKDAVAGDDAALSIISAPIEIAAGQSFRVHGWVKVPEPITGSNDALMIYDSFSGKELAERITHTNGWREFTLYRIATYSGELTLTFALTGFGEVWLDEVTVAVLRP
;
A
#
# COMPACT_ATOMS: atom_id res chain seq x y z
N MET A 1 -2.99 44.09 -14.44
CA MET A 1 -3.99 43.43 -13.59
C MET A 1 -4.38 42.15 -14.34
N LEU A 2 -3.86 40.99 -13.93
CA LEU A 2 -4.17 39.71 -14.58
C LEU A 2 -5.63 39.37 -14.28
N ASP A 3 -6.42 39.09 -15.32
CA ASP A 3 -7.80 38.62 -15.19
C ASP A 3 -7.84 37.39 -14.27
N PRO A 4 -8.55 37.41 -13.12
CA PRO A 4 -8.70 36.25 -12.24
C PRO A 4 -9.27 35.01 -12.95
N LYS A 5 -9.94 35.18 -14.09
CA LYS A 5 -10.42 34.08 -14.94
C LYS A 5 -9.29 33.37 -15.72
N SER A 6 -8.11 33.98 -15.87
CA SER A 6 -6.98 33.38 -16.61
C SER A 6 -6.19 32.36 -15.79
N THR A 7 -6.10 32.53 -14.47
CA THR A 7 -5.30 31.66 -13.58
C THR A 7 -5.90 30.28 -13.36
N HIS A 8 -7.22 30.14 -13.48
CA HIS A 8 -7.94 28.90 -13.18
C HIS A 8 -8.36 28.09 -14.41
N ARG A 9 -7.96 28.48 -15.62
CA ARG A 9 -8.33 27.76 -16.86
C ARG A 9 -7.84 26.30 -16.90
N ARG A 10 -6.75 26.00 -16.19
CA ARG A 10 -6.17 24.64 -16.08
C ARG A 10 -6.73 23.83 -14.90
N VAL A 11 -7.56 24.44 -14.06
CA VAL A 11 -8.24 23.75 -12.96
C VAL A 11 -9.39 22.93 -13.55
N ILE A 12 -9.35 21.62 -13.33
CA ILE A 12 -10.38 20.69 -13.81
C ILE A 12 -11.43 20.39 -12.74
N ALA A 13 -11.08 20.58 -11.45
CA ALA A 13 -11.96 20.31 -10.31
C ALA A 13 -11.42 20.93 -9.01
N TRP A 14 -12.29 21.07 -7.99
CA TRP A 14 -11.95 21.61 -6.67
C TRP A 14 -11.87 20.50 -5.64
N ARG A 15 -10.70 20.28 -5.04
CA ARG A 15 -10.52 19.32 -3.94
C ARG A 15 -10.76 20.01 -2.59
N LEU A 16 -11.71 19.51 -1.82
CA LEU A 16 -12.04 19.99 -0.49
C LEU A 16 -11.82 18.91 0.57
N GLY A 17 -11.42 19.33 1.76
CA GLY A 17 -11.29 18.45 2.93
C GLY A 17 -10.21 17.40 2.76
N ALA A 18 -8.94 17.78 2.65
CA ALA A 18 -7.84 16.82 2.53
C ALA A 18 -7.74 15.91 3.77
N GLY A 19 -8.30 14.70 3.70
CA GLY A 19 -8.35 13.76 4.83
C GLY A 19 -9.35 14.15 5.91
N ALA A 20 -10.48 14.75 5.52
CA ALA A 20 -11.41 15.35 6.47
C ALA A 20 -12.19 14.33 7.31
N SER A 21 -12.29 14.64 8.60
CA SER A 21 -12.99 13.85 9.61
C SER A 21 -14.50 14.13 9.63
N ALA A 22 -15.27 13.34 10.38
CA ALA A 22 -16.69 13.59 10.59
C ALA A 22 -17.00 14.98 11.19
N ALA A 23 -16.10 15.49 12.04
CA ALA A 23 -16.25 16.78 12.71
C ALA A 23 -16.21 17.97 11.74
N GLU A 24 -15.46 17.83 10.64
CA GLU A 24 -15.23 18.91 9.67
C GLU A 24 -16.30 18.97 8.57
N ALA A 25 -17.21 18.00 8.52
CA ALA A 25 -18.15 17.85 7.43
C ALA A 25 -19.12 19.04 7.28
N ALA A 26 -19.49 19.71 8.38
CA ALA A 26 -20.30 20.92 8.34
C ALA A 26 -19.55 22.09 7.68
N ALA A 27 -18.29 22.30 8.08
CA ALA A 27 -17.46 23.37 7.53
C ALA A 27 -17.18 23.15 6.04
N ILE A 28 -16.90 21.91 5.65
CA ILE A 28 -16.67 21.53 4.25
C ILE A 28 -17.94 21.68 3.41
N GLY A 29 -19.12 21.37 3.95
CA GLY A 29 -20.40 21.61 3.28
C GLY A 29 -20.63 23.09 2.97
N ASN A 30 -20.35 23.97 3.94
CA ASN A 30 -20.45 25.42 3.74
C ASN A 30 -19.45 25.93 2.67
N LEU A 31 -18.20 25.44 2.72
CA LEU A 31 -17.18 25.77 1.73
C LEU A 31 -17.57 25.29 0.33
N ALA A 32 -18.11 24.08 0.20
CA ALA A 32 -18.59 23.56 -1.08
C ALA A 32 -19.72 24.43 -1.65
N ALA A 33 -20.68 24.86 -0.82
CA ALA A 33 -21.73 25.77 -1.25
C ALA A 33 -21.18 27.14 -1.71
N GLN A 34 -20.13 27.64 -1.06
CA GLN A 34 -19.45 28.87 -1.49
C GLN A 34 -18.73 28.71 -2.83
N VAL A 35 -17.99 27.60 -3.00
CA VAL A 35 -17.30 27.29 -4.27
C VAL A 35 -18.30 27.19 -5.41
N ARG A 36 -19.43 26.48 -5.23
CA ARG A 36 -20.48 26.38 -6.26
C ARG A 36 -21.07 27.73 -6.66
N ARG A 37 -21.21 28.68 -5.72
CA ARG A 37 -21.67 30.04 -6.02
C ARG A 37 -20.62 30.85 -6.78
N GLN A 38 -19.35 30.70 -6.44
CA GLN A 38 -18.25 31.48 -7.05
C GLN A 38 -17.82 30.92 -8.41
N ASP A 39 -17.98 29.62 -8.64
CA ASP A 39 -17.62 28.93 -9.88
C ASP A 39 -18.86 28.44 -10.66
N SER A 40 -19.94 29.22 -10.63
CA SER A 40 -21.21 28.87 -11.25
C SER A 40 -21.14 28.82 -12.79
N GLU A 41 -20.26 29.61 -13.41
CA GLU A 41 -20.11 29.67 -14.87
C GLU A 41 -19.50 28.38 -15.44
N THR A 42 -18.48 27.81 -14.76
CA THR A 42 -17.79 26.61 -15.26
C THR A 42 -18.25 25.33 -14.57
N ALA A 43 -18.90 25.45 -13.40
CA ALA A 43 -19.50 24.35 -12.64
C ALA A 43 -18.55 23.16 -12.45
N ARG A 44 -17.27 23.45 -12.16
CA ARG A 44 -16.25 22.40 -11.98
C ARG A 44 -16.65 21.45 -10.84
N PRO A 45 -16.39 20.14 -10.99
CA PRO A 45 -16.68 19.16 -9.94
C PRO A 45 -15.97 19.47 -8.62
N ILE A 46 -16.62 19.13 -7.52
CA ILE A 46 -16.03 19.12 -6.18
C ILE A 46 -15.62 17.69 -5.82
N LEU A 47 -14.35 17.51 -5.44
CA LEU A 47 -13.79 16.27 -4.93
C LEU A 47 -13.71 16.35 -3.41
N CYS A 48 -14.21 15.35 -2.70
CA CYS A 48 -14.02 15.21 -1.27
C CYS A 48 -13.05 14.07 -0.97
N ASP A 49 -11.97 14.35 -0.25
CA ASP A 49 -10.97 13.37 0.18
C ASP A 49 -11.29 12.87 1.59
N LEU A 50 -11.63 11.59 1.72
CA LEU A 50 -12.31 11.10 2.91
C LEU A 50 -11.36 10.35 3.86
N SER A 51 -11.44 10.66 5.14
CA SER A 51 -10.90 9.81 6.23
C SER A 51 -12.01 9.26 7.15
N GLY A 52 -13.27 9.71 6.99
CA GLY A 52 -14.43 9.23 7.73
C GLY A 52 -15.78 9.81 7.24
N ASP A 53 -16.89 9.38 7.85
CA ASP A 53 -18.29 9.80 7.57
C ASP A 53 -18.68 9.89 6.08
N ILE A 54 -18.52 8.75 5.41
CA ILE A 54 -18.72 8.58 3.97
C ILE A 54 -20.08 9.09 3.47
N PHE A 55 -21.16 8.82 4.22
CA PHE A 55 -22.53 9.18 3.82
C PHE A 55 -22.79 10.67 3.85
N ARG A 56 -22.16 11.41 4.76
CA ARG A 56 -22.32 12.85 4.81
C ARG A 56 -21.59 13.52 3.66
N TYR A 57 -20.36 13.08 3.39
CA TYR A 57 -19.56 13.65 2.30
C TYR A 57 -20.10 13.29 0.90
N SER A 58 -20.78 12.16 0.73
CA SER A 58 -21.42 11.79 -0.55
C SER A 58 -22.50 12.79 -1.00
N ARG A 59 -23.07 13.55 -0.06
CA ARG A 59 -24.03 14.63 -0.33
C ARG A 59 -23.37 15.97 -0.66
N ILE A 60 -22.08 16.13 -0.35
CA ILE A 60 -21.33 17.39 -0.52
C ILE A 60 -20.56 17.39 -1.84
N GLY A 61 -19.67 16.41 -2.02
CA GLY A 61 -18.78 16.32 -3.19
C GLY A 61 -19.50 15.73 -4.40
N ASP A 62 -19.09 16.07 -5.62
CA ASP A 62 -19.55 15.43 -6.84
C ASP A 62 -18.83 14.09 -7.06
N VAL A 63 -17.54 14.03 -6.70
CA VAL A 63 -16.68 12.84 -6.72
C VAL A 63 -16.11 12.61 -5.33
N LEU A 64 -16.07 11.34 -4.89
CA LEU A 64 -15.42 10.96 -3.64
C LEU A 64 -14.05 10.34 -3.92
N MET A 65 -13.06 10.71 -3.12
CA MET A 65 -11.72 10.16 -3.18
C MET A 65 -11.46 9.26 -1.97
N PHE A 66 -11.02 8.04 -2.25
CA PHE A 66 -10.61 7.08 -1.23
C PHE A 66 -9.15 6.69 -1.43
N GLY A 67 -8.44 6.60 -0.32
CA GLY A 67 -7.03 6.30 -0.31
C GLY A 67 -6.60 5.86 1.07
N ARG A 68 -5.59 4.99 1.12
CA ARG A 68 -4.92 4.63 2.36
C ARG A 68 -3.44 4.51 2.11
N SER A 69 -2.65 4.73 3.15
CA SER A 69 -1.22 4.45 3.07
C SER A 69 -0.97 2.96 3.11
N THR A 70 -0.31 2.45 2.07
CA THR A 70 0.06 1.04 1.94
C THR A 70 1.58 0.86 1.94
N LEU A 71 2.29 1.76 1.27
CA LEU A 71 3.73 1.63 1.04
C LEU A 71 4.52 1.74 2.35
N GLY A 72 5.34 0.74 2.64
CA GLY A 72 6.13 0.67 3.87
C GLY A 72 5.31 0.37 5.13
N SER A 73 4.04 0.00 5.01
CA SER A 73 3.15 -0.31 6.14
C SER A 73 2.90 -1.82 6.31
N SER A 74 2.42 -2.24 7.48
CA SER A 74 1.95 -3.62 7.70
C SER A 74 0.64 -3.95 6.98
N PHE A 75 -0.03 -2.97 6.35
CA PHE A 75 -1.19 -3.28 5.54
C PHE A 75 -0.73 -3.86 4.21
N ASP A 76 -0.97 -5.15 4.02
CA ASP A 76 -0.53 -5.83 2.80
C ASP A 76 -1.22 -5.24 1.58
N LEU A 77 -0.43 -4.90 0.56
CA LEU A 77 -0.91 -4.35 -0.71
C LEU A 77 -1.96 -5.28 -1.32
N MET A 78 -1.83 -6.60 -1.08
CA MET A 78 -2.82 -7.54 -1.55
C MET A 78 -4.23 -7.19 -1.06
N HIS A 79 -4.44 -6.63 0.13
CA HIS A 79 -5.78 -6.29 0.63
C HIS A 79 -6.34 -4.96 0.11
N TYR A 80 -5.54 -4.16 -0.61
CA TYR A 80 -5.93 -2.81 -1.01
C TYR A 80 -7.17 -2.78 -1.93
N GLY A 81 -7.22 -3.61 -2.97
CA GLY A 81 -8.36 -3.64 -3.89
C GLY A 81 -9.68 -4.07 -3.23
N ASP A 82 -9.63 -5.01 -2.28
CA ASP A 82 -10.82 -5.45 -1.53
C ASP A 82 -11.27 -4.39 -0.51
N TRP A 83 -10.31 -3.77 0.18
CA TRP A 83 -10.61 -2.63 1.05
C TRP A 83 -11.30 -1.52 0.27
N LEU A 84 -10.75 -1.11 -0.87
CA LEU A 84 -11.32 -0.04 -1.69
C LEU A 84 -12.71 -0.42 -2.20
N ALA A 85 -12.91 -1.63 -2.71
CA ALA A 85 -14.22 -2.11 -3.14
C ALA A 85 -15.23 -2.14 -1.97
N GLY A 86 -14.79 -2.44 -0.76
CA GLY A 86 -15.59 -2.36 0.47
C GLY A 86 -16.06 -0.94 0.77
N GLN A 87 -15.17 0.06 0.66
CA GLN A 87 -15.52 1.48 0.85
C GLN A 87 -16.52 1.99 -0.19
N MET A 88 -16.46 1.44 -1.40
CA MET A 88 -17.31 1.85 -2.53
C MET A 88 -18.71 1.22 -2.50
N ARG A 89 -18.86 0.03 -1.94
CA ARG A 89 -20.12 -0.73 -1.92
C ARG A 89 -21.34 0.06 -1.39
N PRO A 90 -21.27 0.82 -0.27
CA PRO A 90 -22.41 1.60 0.22
C PRO A 90 -22.74 2.84 -0.63
N LEU A 91 -21.95 3.17 -1.64
CA LEU A 91 -22.01 4.40 -2.42
C LEU A 91 -22.49 4.18 -3.87
N ALA A 92 -23.32 3.16 -4.11
CA ALA A 92 -23.79 2.81 -5.44
C ALA A 92 -24.27 4.05 -6.24
N GLY A 93 -23.70 4.24 -7.43
CA GLY A 93 -24.00 5.36 -8.33
C GLY A 93 -23.17 6.64 -8.12
N LYS A 94 -22.39 6.75 -7.03
CA LYS A 94 -21.47 7.89 -6.85
C LYS A 94 -20.16 7.65 -7.62
N PRO A 95 -19.65 8.62 -8.41
CA PRO A 95 -18.35 8.47 -9.03
C PRO A 95 -17.25 8.56 -7.95
N ILE A 96 -16.35 7.58 -7.98
CA ILE A 96 -15.29 7.42 -6.99
C ILE A 96 -13.94 7.40 -7.69
N TRP A 97 -12.98 8.14 -7.15
CA TRP A 97 -11.57 8.08 -7.53
C TRP A 97 -10.78 7.39 -6.41
N GLY A 98 -9.92 6.45 -6.78
CA GLY A 98 -8.95 5.89 -5.83
C GLY A 98 -7.64 6.67 -5.87
N THR A 99 -6.95 6.77 -4.75
CA THR A 99 -5.63 7.41 -4.71
C THR A 99 -4.51 6.38 -4.79
N VAL A 100 -3.48 6.68 -5.56
CA VAL A 100 -2.26 5.85 -5.66
C VAL A 100 -1.10 6.63 -5.07
N GLU A 101 -0.48 6.09 -4.04
CA GLU A 101 0.73 6.67 -3.48
C GLU A 101 1.93 6.48 -4.41
N THR A 102 2.72 7.53 -4.59
CA THR A 102 3.99 7.49 -5.35
C THR A 102 5.22 7.62 -4.46
N GLU A 103 4.99 7.87 -3.18
CA GLU A 103 5.98 8.01 -2.12
C GLU A 103 5.39 7.39 -0.84
N PRO A 104 6.21 6.90 0.10
CA PRO A 104 5.70 6.43 1.37
C PRO A 104 5.01 7.53 2.17
N SER A 105 4.37 7.18 3.29
CA SER A 105 3.66 8.13 4.12
C SER A 105 4.59 9.18 4.75
N SER A 106 4.03 10.33 5.17
CA SER A 106 4.84 11.35 5.84
C SER A 106 5.35 10.87 7.18
N ARG A 107 4.55 10.09 7.93
CA ARG A 107 4.96 9.51 9.21
C ARG A 107 6.19 8.63 9.08
N LEU A 108 6.27 7.82 8.02
CA LEU A 108 7.45 7.02 7.72
C LEU A 108 8.67 7.89 7.43
N VAL A 109 8.51 8.91 6.59
CA VAL A 109 9.62 9.80 6.25
C VAL A 109 10.10 10.61 7.45
N ASP A 110 9.20 11.05 8.33
CA ASP A 110 9.55 11.77 9.55
C ASP A 110 10.36 10.88 10.51
N GLN A 111 9.94 9.63 10.72
CA GLN A 111 10.69 8.65 11.51
C GLN A 111 12.10 8.43 10.95
N LEU A 112 12.23 8.28 9.63
CA LEU A 112 13.52 8.04 8.97
C LEU A 112 14.43 9.26 9.00
N ALA A 113 13.89 10.46 8.76
CA ALA A 113 14.63 11.71 8.82
C ALA A 113 15.23 11.93 10.22
N ILE A 114 14.43 11.65 11.26
CA ILE A 114 14.86 11.79 12.65
C ILE A 114 15.81 10.66 13.04
N ALA A 115 15.66 9.44 12.52
CA ALA A 115 16.62 8.35 12.75
C ALA A 115 18.02 8.68 12.21
N ASN A 116 18.09 9.41 11.11
CA ASN A 116 19.37 9.86 10.55
C ASN A 116 19.96 11.07 11.31
N ALA A 117 19.11 12.02 11.70
CA ALA A 117 19.52 13.25 12.38
C ALA A 117 19.82 13.06 13.88
N SER A 118 19.05 12.20 14.54
CA SER A 118 19.22 11.86 15.95
C SER A 118 20.34 10.86 16.01
N SER A 119 21.51 11.31 16.43
CA SER A 119 22.57 10.40 16.78
C SER A 119 22.03 9.44 17.84
N LEU A 120 21.93 8.15 17.50
CA LEU A 120 21.97 7.04 18.45
C LEU A 120 23.35 7.09 19.17
N ASN A 121 23.62 8.15 19.93
CA ASN A 121 24.85 8.49 20.64
C ASN A 121 25.89 9.22 19.76
N SER A 122 25.86 10.55 19.79
CA SER A 122 26.88 11.54 19.39
C SER A 122 27.49 11.50 17.96
N ARG A 123 27.12 10.56 17.09
CA ARG A 123 27.46 10.59 15.65
C ARG A 123 26.26 10.23 14.77
N PRO A 124 25.99 10.99 13.69
CA PRO A 124 24.97 10.62 12.71
C PRO A 124 25.28 9.23 12.12
N ILE A 125 24.25 8.57 11.62
CA ILE A 125 24.42 7.38 10.78
C ILE A 125 25.26 7.80 9.57
N ALA A 126 26.32 7.05 9.27
CA ALA A 126 27.29 7.48 8.24
C ALA A 126 26.69 7.39 6.83
N SER A 127 25.76 6.45 6.62
CA SER A 127 25.01 6.32 5.39
C SER A 127 24.03 7.50 5.22
N PRO A 128 23.99 8.17 4.05
CA PRO A 128 23.05 9.25 3.81
C PRO A 128 21.61 8.73 3.81
N LEU A 129 20.67 9.58 4.25
CA LEU A 129 19.25 9.27 4.16
C LEU A 129 18.85 9.07 2.69
N PRO A 130 18.32 7.91 2.30
CA PRO A 130 17.86 7.70 0.94
C PRO A 130 16.64 8.59 0.67
N LYS A 131 16.57 9.19 -0.51
CA LYS A 131 15.30 9.70 -1.01
C LYS A 131 14.38 8.51 -1.26
N LEU A 132 13.20 8.50 -0.63
CA LEU A 132 12.27 7.40 -0.76
C LEU A 132 11.24 7.70 -1.85
N GLY A 133 10.98 6.71 -2.68
CA GLY A 133 9.89 6.69 -3.65
C GLY A 133 9.27 5.31 -3.70
N ALA A 134 8.05 5.22 -4.20
CA ALA A 134 7.43 3.94 -4.51
C ALA A 134 8.18 3.25 -5.65
N ASP A 135 8.32 1.92 -5.58
CA ASP A 135 8.81 1.17 -6.72
C ASP A 135 7.81 1.29 -7.89
N PRO A 136 8.28 1.40 -9.15
CA PRO A 136 7.43 1.38 -10.34
C PRO A 136 6.35 0.30 -10.34
N GLU A 137 6.64 -0.89 -9.81
CA GLU A 137 5.67 -1.97 -9.71
C GLU A 137 4.55 -1.66 -8.74
N GLN A 138 4.89 -1.11 -7.58
CA GLN A 138 3.91 -0.79 -6.54
C GLN A 138 2.92 0.26 -7.07
N ILE A 139 3.42 1.28 -7.77
CA ILE A 139 2.58 2.29 -8.44
C ILE A 139 1.64 1.62 -9.45
N ARG A 140 2.17 0.71 -10.28
CA ARG A 140 1.39 0.00 -11.29
C ARG A 140 0.32 -0.90 -10.67
N LEU A 141 0.69 -1.72 -9.69
CA LEU A 141 -0.24 -2.61 -8.97
C LEU A 141 -1.34 -1.81 -8.26
N LEU A 142 -0.99 -0.74 -7.53
CA LEU A 142 -1.98 0.12 -6.86
C LEU A 142 -2.93 0.78 -7.86
N ALA A 143 -2.44 1.21 -9.02
CA ALA A 143 -3.27 1.78 -10.07
C ALA A 143 -4.26 0.77 -10.64
N PHE A 144 -3.80 -0.45 -10.93
CA PHE A 144 -4.67 -1.49 -11.49
C PHE A 144 -5.59 -2.13 -10.46
N GLU A 145 -5.18 -2.27 -9.19
CA GLU A 145 -6.08 -2.63 -8.09
C GLU A 145 -7.14 -1.54 -7.87
N THR A 146 -6.77 -0.26 -8.02
CA THR A 146 -7.73 0.86 -7.93
C THR A 146 -8.82 0.75 -9.00
N ILE A 147 -8.42 0.55 -10.26
CA ILE A 147 -9.37 0.39 -11.36
C ILE A 147 -10.17 -0.90 -11.21
N ALA A 148 -9.53 -2.03 -10.90
CA ALA A 148 -10.20 -3.32 -10.71
C ALA A 148 -11.17 -3.30 -9.51
N ALA A 149 -10.95 -2.45 -8.52
CA ALA A 149 -11.85 -2.27 -7.37
C ALA A 149 -13.19 -1.63 -7.73
N GLY A 150 -13.30 -0.92 -8.86
CA GLY A 150 -14.50 -0.16 -9.20
C GLY A 150 -14.28 1.33 -9.48
N ALA A 151 -13.07 1.85 -9.22
CA ALA A 151 -12.84 3.29 -9.29
C ALA A 151 -12.92 3.81 -10.73
N ARG A 152 -13.57 4.97 -10.88
CA ARG A 152 -13.74 5.67 -12.18
C ARG A 152 -12.60 6.61 -12.51
N GLY A 153 -11.69 6.83 -11.57
CA GLY A 153 -10.52 7.67 -11.74
C GLY A 153 -9.42 7.29 -10.76
N VAL A 154 -8.19 7.71 -11.10
CA VAL A 154 -7.00 7.48 -10.30
C VAL A 154 -6.37 8.83 -9.99
N CYS A 155 -6.10 9.09 -8.71
CA CYS A 155 -5.34 10.26 -8.27
C CYS A 155 -3.97 9.82 -7.75
N PHE A 156 -2.91 10.09 -8.53
CA PHE A 156 -1.54 9.85 -8.08
C PHE A 156 -1.13 10.91 -7.05
N ARG A 157 -0.88 10.49 -5.81
CA ARG A 157 -0.43 11.36 -4.72
C ARG A 157 1.09 11.48 -4.74
N SER A 158 1.56 12.71 -4.82
CA SER A 158 2.97 13.08 -4.75
C SER A 158 3.14 14.16 -3.68
N ARG A 159 4.06 13.96 -2.75
CA ARG A 159 4.43 14.92 -1.69
C ARG A 159 5.56 15.84 -2.14
N SER A 160 6.44 15.35 -3.01
CA SER A 160 7.48 16.15 -3.66
C SER A 160 7.11 16.50 -5.11
N ARG A 161 7.77 17.52 -5.65
CA ARG A 161 7.55 17.97 -7.04
C ARG A 161 8.05 16.90 -8.02
N LEU A 162 7.35 16.77 -9.15
CA LEU A 162 7.71 15.81 -10.20
C LEU A 162 8.86 16.29 -11.10
N ASP A 163 9.16 17.58 -11.11
CA ASP A 163 10.20 18.18 -11.96
C ASP A 163 11.56 18.32 -11.28
N LEU A 164 11.76 17.65 -10.14
CA LEU A 164 13.06 17.61 -9.46
C LEU A 164 14.09 16.83 -10.27
N ASP A 165 15.33 17.31 -10.30
CA ASP A 165 16.43 16.69 -11.03
C ASP A 165 17.19 15.66 -10.17
N ASP A 166 16.47 14.65 -9.68
CA ASP A 166 17.06 13.51 -8.97
C ASP A 166 16.51 12.18 -9.49
N ASP A 167 17.26 11.09 -9.24
CA ASP A 167 16.94 9.78 -9.80
C ASP A 167 15.60 9.22 -9.29
N VAL A 168 15.17 9.55 -8.07
CA VAL A 168 13.87 9.12 -7.52
C VAL A 168 12.73 9.86 -8.21
N ALA A 169 12.86 11.18 -8.40
CA ALA A 169 11.89 11.96 -9.14
C ALA A 169 11.82 11.54 -10.62
N LYS A 170 12.96 11.30 -11.27
CA LYS A 170 13.04 10.79 -12.65
C LYS A 170 12.39 9.41 -12.79
N LEU A 171 12.67 8.51 -11.84
CA LEU A 171 12.08 7.17 -11.81
C LEU A 171 10.56 7.27 -11.68
N ARG A 172 10.07 8.03 -10.71
CA ARG A 172 8.64 8.26 -10.50
C ARG A 172 7.95 8.88 -11.72
N VAL A 173 8.55 9.90 -12.36
CA VAL A 173 7.98 10.49 -13.59
C VAL A 173 7.92 9.47 -14.72
N ALA A 174 8.98 8.68 -14.92
CA ALA A 174 8.99 7.65 -15.95
C ALA A 174 7.91 6.58 -15.67
N SER A 175 7.77 6.15 -14.41
CA SER A 175 6.72 5.22 -13.97
C SER A 175 5.32 5.77 -14.19
N LEU A 176 5.06 7.02 -13.79
CA LEU A 176 3.77 7.67 -13.99
C LEU A 176 3.44 7.82 -15.48
N ARG A 177 4.42 8.17 -16.33
CA ARG A 177 4.21 8.23 -17.78
C ARG A 177 3.86 6.86 -18.36
N LEU A 178 4.54 5.81 -17.92
CA LEU A 178 4.28 4.45 -18.39
C LEU A 178 2.90 3.97 -17.94
N VAL A 179 2.56 4.11 -16.66
CA VAL A 179 1.26 3.70 -16.13
C VAL A 179 0.12 4.50 -16.76
N ASN A 180 0.28 5.81 -17.01
CA ASN A 180 -0.75 6.59 -17.71
C ASN A 180 -0.97 6.12 -19.16
N ALA A 181 0.09 5.66 -19.86
CA ALA A 181 -0.07 5.07 -21.18
C ALA A 181 -0.86 3.74 -21.11
N GLU A 182 -0.63 2.93 -20.08
CA GLU A 182 -1.41 1.71 -19.82
C GLU A 182 -2.87 2.04 -19.42
N LEU A 183 -3.10 3.09 -18.62
CA LEU A 183 -4.44 3.55 -18.26
C LEU A 183 -5.23 4.08 -19.47
N THR A 184 -4.55 4.76 -20.40
CA THR A 184 -5.17 5.21 -21.67
C THR A 184 -5.69 4.05 -22.51
N LEU A 185 -4.98 2.91 -22.48
CA LEU A 185 -5.41 1.70 -23.17
C LEU A 185 -6.74 1.19 -22.59
N VAL A 186 -6.86 1.13 -21.26
CA VAL A 186 -8.01 0.54 -20.55
C VAL A 186 -9.16 1.51 -20.26
N GLU A 187 -8.97 2.80 -20.55
CA GLU A 187 -9.91 3.89 -20.25
C GLU A 187 -11.39 3.61 -20.58
N PRO A 188 -11.77 3.04 -21.76
CA PRO A 188 -13.19 2.87 -22.09
C PRO A 188 -13.92 1.95 -21.12
N TRP A 189 -13.23 0.92 -20.62
CA TRP A 189 -13.78 -0.03 -19.67
C TRP A 189 -13.73 0.52 -18.24
N ALA A 190 -12.61 1.15 -17.86
CA ALA A 190 -12.41 1.66 -16.51
C ALA A 190 -13.34 2.85 -16.19
N ALA A 191 -13.37 3.86 -17.04
CA ALA A 191 -14.12 5.09 -16.80
C ALA A 191 -15.59 4.99 -17.23
N GLY A 192 -15.86 4.33 -18.36
CA GLY A 192 -17.19 4.28 -18.98
C GLY A 192 -17.93 2.95 -18.87
N GLY A 193 -17.25 1.86 -18.51
CA GLY A 193 -17.81 0.51 -18.49
C GLY A 193 -18.65 0.20 -17.24
N SER A 194 -19.17 -1.02 -17.12
CA SER A 194 -19.70 -1.58 -15.88
C SER A 194 -18.68 -2.54 -15.24
N PHE A 195 -18.84 -2.80 -13.94
CA PHE A 195 -18.01 -3.78 -13.23
C PHE A 195 -18.79 -5.07 -13.08
N SER A 196 -18.11 -6.18 -13.29
CA SER A 196 -18.68 -7.52 -13.19
C SER A 196 -17.95 -8.31 -12.10
N GLU A 197 -18.47 -9.48 -11.74
CA GLU A 197 -17.94 -10.28 -10.63
C GLU A 197 -16.48 -10.70 -10.87
N ALA A 198 -15.77 -10.94 -9.76
CA ALA A 198 -14.43 -11.47 -9.80
C ALA A 198 -14.45 -12.87 -10.43
N LEU A 199 -13.44 -13.16 -11.24
CA LEU A 199 -13.23 -14.49 -11.79
C LEU A 199 -12.47 -15.34 -10.77
N ASP A 200 -12.98 -16.54 -10.48
CA ASP A 200 -12.31 -17.49 -9.61
C ASP A 200 -10.97 -17.93 -10.19
N MET A 201 -9.90 -17.65 -9.45
CA MET A 201 -8.54 -18.02 -9.80
C MET A 201 -8.08 -19.17 -8.91
N ARG A 202 -7.44 -20.19 -9.51
CA ARG A 202 -6.86 -21.31 -8.76
C ARG A 202 -5.55 -20.94 -8.08
N GLU A 203 -4.81 -19.99 -8.65
CA GLU A 203 -3.53 -19.55 -8.12
C GLU A 203 -3.77 -18.62 -6.92
N PRO A 204 -3.16 -18.91 -5.74
CA PRO A 204 -3.24 -18.03 -4.59
C PRO A 204 -2.75 -16.61 -4.93
N ASN A 205 -3.30 -15.61 -4.26
CA ASN A 205 -2.92 -14.20 -4.41
C ASN A 205 -3.05 -13.64 -5.84
N THR A 206 -3.77 -14.35 -6.72
CA THR A 206 -4.10 -13.86 -8.06
C THR A 206 -5.55 -13.42 -8.09
N ARG A 207 -5.80 -12.21 -8.57
CA ARG A 207 -7.15 -11.65 -8.72
C ARG A 207 -7.42 -11.41 -10.17
N ALA A 208 -8.67 -11.61 -10.56
CA ALA A 208 -9.11 -11.36 -11.90
C ALA A 208 -10.49 -10.70 -11.83
N ARG A 209 -10.64 -9.52 -12.41
CA ARG A 209 -11.91 -8.76 -12.40
C ARG A 209 -12.25 -8.24 -13.78
N PHE A 210 -13.53 -8.33 -14.14
CA PHE A 210 -14.03 -7.89 -15.43
C PHE A 210 -14.51 -6.43 -15.38
N LEU A 211 -14.10 -5.69 -16.40
CA LEU A 211 -14.60 -4.38 -16.76
C LEU A 211 -15.31 -4.51 -18.10
N GLU A 212 -16.59 -4.17 -18.16
CA GLU A 212 -17.44 -4.49 -19.31
C GLU A 212 -17.96 -3.24 -20.00
N THR A 213 -18.12 -3.31 -21.30
CA THR A 213 -18.90 -2.37 -22.11
C THR A 213 -19.93 -3.20 -22.87
N ASP A 214 -20.88 -2.55 -23.54
CA ASP A 214 -21.92 -3.25 -24.32
C ASP A 214 -21.36 -4.24 -25.37
N ARG A 215 -20.12 -4.04 -25.84
CA ARG A 215 -19.53 -4.80 -26.96
C ARG A 215 -18.20 -5.48 -26.67
N SER A 216 -17.66 -5.32 -25.46
CA SER A 216 -16.36 -5.90 -25.11
C SER A 216 -16.14 -5.98 -23.62
N ARG A 217 -15.36 -6.97 -23.18
CA ARG A 217 -14.99 -7.17 -21.79
C ARG A 217 -13.49 -7.20 -21.63
N LEU A 218 -12.98 -6.44 -20.67
CA LEU A 218 -11.58 -6.41 -20.29
C LEU A 218 -11.42 -7.11 -18.95
N LEU A 219 -10.64 -8.19 -18.93
CA LEU A 219 -10.21 -8.83 -17.71
C LEU A 219 -8.89 -8.20 -17.24
N VAL A 220 -8.91 -7.63 -16.04
CA VAL A 220 -7.70 -7.18 -15.34
C VAL A 220 -7.29 -8.29 -14.39
N VAL A 221 -6.08 -8.82 -14.59
CA VAL A 221 -5.52 -9.88 -13.76
C VAL A 221 -4.31 -9.34 -13.01
N THR A 222 -4.35 -9.39 -11.68
CA THR A 222 -3.26 -8.94 -10.81
C THR A 222 -2.70 -10.13 -10.02
N ARG A 223 -1.37 -10.31 -10.05
CA ARG A 223 -0.64 -11.31 -9.28
C ARG A 223 0.09 -10.61 -8.16
N LEU A 224 -0.41 -10.78 -6.95
CA LEU A 224 0.06 -10.13 -5.74
C LEU A 224 0.94 -11.12 -4.95
N ALA A 225 1.89 -10.61 -4.18
CA ALA A 225 2.64 -11.43 -3.23
C ALA A 225 2.75 -10.71 -1.89
N THR A 226 2.88 -11.49 -0.83
CA THR A 226 2.97 -10.98 0.53
C THR A 226 4.20 -10.09 0.72
N GLY A 227 4.02 -8.95 1.38
CA GLY A 227 5.10 -8.00 1.65
C GLY A 227 5.56 -7.19 0.43
N GLN A 228 4.83 -7.19 -0.69
CA GLN A 228 5.16 -6.37 -1.85
C GLN A 228 5.04 -4.86 -1.60
N GLN A 229 4.36 -4.44 -0.54
CA GLN A 229 4.33 -3.04 -0.08
C GLN A 229 5.66 -2.53 0.47
N TYR A 230 6.60 -3.42 0.79
CA TYR A 230 7.96 -3.06 1.21
C TYR A 230 8.94 -3.15 0.03
N VAL A 231 9.09 -4.35 -0.53
CA VAL A 231 9.98 -4.65 -1.66
C VAL A 231 9.26 -5.57 -2.64
N PRO A 232 9.03 -5.16 -3.90
CA PRO A 232 8.32 -5.98 -4.88
C PRO A 232 8.98 -7.34 -5.14
N HIS A 233 8.16 -8.33 -5.43
CA HIS A 233 8.64 -9.65 -5.82
C HIS A 233 9.00 -9.69 -7.31
N ALA A 234 9.94 -10.57 -7.66
CA ALA A 234 10.20 -10.91 -9.05
C ALA A 234 8.96 -11.56 -9.65
N THR A 235 8.51 -11.10 -10.83
CA THR A 235 7.33 -11.70 -11.46
C THR A 235 7.59 -13.16 -11.85
N SER A 236 6.66 -14.05 -11.49
CA SER A 236 6.73 -15.47 -11.86
C SER A 236 6.62 -15.66 -13.38
N GLU A 237 7.50 -16.51 -13.92
CA GLU A 237 7.49 -16.92 -15.34
C GLU A 237 6.50 -18.06 -15.63
N GLU A 238 5.86 -18.62 -14.60
CA GLU A 238 4.91 -19.70 -14.78
C GLU A 238 3.69 -19.21 -15.58
N PRO A 239 3.24 -19.98 -16.59
CA PRO A 239 2.07 -19.62 -17.38
C PRO A 239 0.81 -19.52 -16.52
N LEU A 240 0.12 -18.38 -16.60
CA LEU A 240 -1.13 -18.17 -15.89
C LEU A 240 -2.29 -18.75 -16.71
N SER A 241 -3.07 -19.64 -16.11
CA SER A 241 -4.22 -20.26 -16.78
C SER A 241 -5.52 -20.10 -16.00
N PHE A 242 -6.60 -19.82 -16.71
CA PHE A 242 -7.93 -19.66 -16.12
C PHE A 242 -9.04 -20.09 -17.09
N VAL A 243 -10.27 -20.22 -16.56
CA VAL A 243 -11.47 -20.59 -17.32
C VAL A 243 -12.49 -19.47 -17.16
N ALA A 244 -12.91 -18.86 -18.26
CA ALA A 244 -13.81 -17.71 -18.25
C ALA A 244 -15.24 -18.11 -18.63
N HIS A 245 -15.97 -18.73 -17.70
CA HIS A 245 -17.32 -19.31 -17.95
C HIS A 245 -18.38 -18.29 -18.36
N SER A 246 -18.24 -17.03 -17.93
CA SER A 246 -19.20 -15.96 -18.20
C SER A 246 -19.07 -15.33 -19.59
N ILE A 247 -18.05 -15.71 -20.38
CA ILE A 247 -17.74 -15.10 -21.68
C ILE A 247 -18.43 -15.85 -22.82
N PRO A 248 -19.10 -15.14 -23.76
CA PRO A 248 -19.63 -15.74 -24.97
C PRO A 248 -18.58 -16.56 -25.71
N ILE A 249 -18.96 -17.77 -26.14
CA ILE A 249 -18.07 -18.66 -26.91
C ILE A 249 -17.57 -17.98 -28.19
N THR A 250 -18.39 -17.09 -28.75
CA THR A 250 -18.11 -16.29 -29.95
C THR A 250 -16.97 -15.30 -29.75
N ASP A 251 -16.82 -14.70 -28.56
CA ASP A 251 -15.79 -13.68 -28.32
C ASP A 251 -14.39 -14.27 -28.45
N GLN A 252 -13.50 -13.57 -29.15
CA GLN A 252 -12.08 -13.93 -29.18
C GLN A 252 -11.39 -13.33 -27.96
N ALA A 253 -10.40 -14.04 -27.42
CA ALA A 253 -9.57 -13.57 -26.32
C ALA A 253 -8.24 -13.03 -26.87
N TYR A 254 -7.85 -11.83 -26.43
CA TYR A 254 -6.59 -11.21 -26.80
C TYR A 254 -5.84 -10.75 -25.56
N HIS A 255 -4.56 -11.11 -25.46
CA HIS A 255 -3.67 -10.52 -24.48
C HIS A 255 -3.20 -9.14 -24.96
N LEU A 256 -3.38 -8.13 -24.10
CA LEU A 256 -2.85 -6.80 -24.30
C LEU A 256 -1.46 -6.73 -23.66
N GLY A 257 -0.41 -6.91 -24.45
CA GLY A 257 0.95 -6.95 -23.92
C GLY A 257 1.96 -6.18 -24.74
N VAL A 258 3.23 -6.30 -24.35
CA VAL A 258 4.39 -5.68 -25.01
C VAL A 258 4.52 -6.02 -26.50
N ASN A 259 3.92 -7.14 -26.92
CA ASN A 259 3.90 -7.60 -28.31
C ASN A 259 2.71 -7.04 -29.12
N GLY A 260 1.97 -6.08 -28.57
CA GLY A 260 0.70 -5.63 -29.12
C GLY A 260 -0.46 -6.56 -28.72
N LEU A 261 -1.53 -6.50 -29.50
CA LEU A 261 -2.72 -7.33 -29.34
C LEU A 261 -2.39 -8.75 -29.84
N GLN A 262 -2.34 -9.73 -28.93
CA GLN A 262 -1.97 -11.12 -29.26
C GLN A 262 -3.17 -12.05 -29.03
N PRO A 263 -3.64 -12.81 -30.03
CA PRO A 263 -4.73 -13.75 -29.83
C PRO A 263 -4.30 -14.85 -28.84
N LEU A 264 -5.18 -15.19 -27.91
CA LEU A 264 -4.99 -16.28 -26.97
C LEU A 264 -5.76 -17.51 -27.45
N LEU A 265 -5.06 -18.63 -27.53
CA LEU A 265 -5.68 -19.90 -27.89
C LEU A 265 -6.55 -20.41 -26.74
N ARG A 266 -7.79 -20.79 -27.07
CA ARG A 266 -8.69 -21.52 -26.16
C ARG A 266 -8.46 -23.01 -26.35
N SER A 267 -7.87 -23.66 -25.35
CA SER A 267 -7.85 -25.12 -25.33
C SER A 267 -9.23 -25.64 -24.94
N GLN A 268 -9.71 -26.72 -25.57
CA GLN A 268 -11.01 -27.34 -25.30
C GLN A 268 -10.86 -28.76 -24.69
N THR A 269 -9.64 -29.28 -24.57
CA THR A 269 -9.37 -30.69 -24.22
C THR A 269 -9.89 -31.09 -22.84
N THR A 270 -10.08 -30.13 -21.94
CA THR A 270 -10.63 -30.29 -20.58
C THR A 270 -11.64 -29.19 -20.21
N GLY A 271 -12.22 -28.51 -21.21
CA GLY A 271 -13.03 -27.28 -21.08
C GLY A 271 -12.29 -26.01 -21.57
N PRO A 272 -12.99 -24.87 -21.75
CA PRO A 272 -12.46 -23.67 -22.40
C PRO A 272 -11.40 -22.96 -21.52
N ARG A 273 -10.13 -23.34 -21.69
CA ARG A 273 -9.00 -22.82 -20.92
C ARG A 273 -8.21 -21.79 -21.71
N ILE A 274 -7.89 -20.67 -21.08
CA ILE A 274 -7.05 -19.61 -21.61
C ILE A 274 -5.74 -19.60 -20.83
N ALA A 275 -4.60 -19.46 -21.52
CA ALA A 275 -3.28 -19.42 -20.91
C ALA A 275 -2.48 -18.20 -21.38
N ILE A 276 -1.93 -17.45 -20.43
CA ILE A 276 -0.98 -16.37 -20.64
C ILE A 276 0.42 -16.94 -20.39
N GLN A 277 1.24 -17.03 -21.43
CA GLN A 277 2.53 -17.74 -21.36
C GLN A 277 3.60 -17.00 -20.56
N ASN A 278 3.61 -15.66 -20.63
CA ASN A 278 4.59 -14.85 -19.93
C ASN A 278 3.87 -13.71 -19.19
N PRO A 279 3.09 -14.04 -18.15
CA PRO A 279 2.28 -13.05 -17.44
C PRO A 279 3.17 -12.01 -16.75
N GLU A 280 2.67 -10.78 -16.70
CA GLU A 280 3.21 -9.76 -15.81
C GLU A 280 2.41 -9.76 -14.49
N SER A 281 2.91 -9.03 -13.49
CA SER A 281 2.18 -8.70 -12.26
C SER A 281 0.78 -8.14 -12.51
N VAL A 282 0.63 -7.36 -13.59
CA VAL A 282 -0.66 -6.97 -14.17
C VAL A 282 -0.72 -7.50 -15.60
N SER A 283 -1.71 -8.33 -15.86
CA SER A 283 -2.00 -8.87 -17.19
C SER A 283 -3.41 -8.47 -17.63
N LEU A 284 -3.56 -8.08 -18.89
CA LEU A 284 -4.82 -7.56 -19.44
C LEU A 284 -5.30 -8.47 -20.57
N VAL A 285 -6.54 -8.93 -20.50
CA VAL A 285 -7.15 -9.80 -21.53
C VAL A 285 -8.45 -9.20 -22.03
N LEU A 286 -8.48 -8.85 -23.32
CA LEU A 286 -9.66 -8.34 -24.01
C LEU A 286 -10.45 -9.48 -24.61
N PHE A 287 -11.75 -9.52 -24.34
CA PHE A 287 -12.73 -10.42 -24.92
C PHE A 287 -13.70 -9.62 -25.80
N THR A 288 -13.68 -9.87 -27.10
CA THR A 288 -14.57 -9.17 -28.03
C THR A 288 -14.59 -9.82 -29.42
N GLN A 289 -15.64 -9.55 -30.18
CA GLN A 289 -15.66 -9.65 -31.65
C GLN A 289 -15.69 -8.28 -32.35
N ASP A 290 -15.80 -7.18 -31.59
CA ASP A 290 -16.00 -5.84 -32.14
C ASP A 290 -14.71 -5.33 -32.81
N PRO A 291 -14.71 -5.13 -34.15
CA PRO A 291 -13.55 -4.59 -34.85
C PRO A 291 -13.12 -3.21 -34.34
N LEU A 292 -14.04 -2.41 -33.80
CA LEU A 292 -13.71 -1.08 -33.26
C LEU A 292 -12.85 -1.19 -32.00
N ALA A 293 -13.17 -2.11 -31.10
CA ALA A 293 -12.39 -2.36 -29.89
C ALA A 293 -11.00 -2.90 -30.23
N ILE A 294 -10.92 -3.83 -31.19
CA ILE A 294 -9.67 -4.41 -31.71
C ILE A 294 -8.79 -3.34 -32.36
N ASN A 295 -9.36 -2.54 -33.27
CA ASN A 295 -8.65 -1.50 -34.00
C ASN A 295 -8.18 -0.38 -33.08
N ARG A 296 -9.01 0.07 -32.12
CA ARG A 296 -8.60 1.05 -31.10
C ARG A 296 -7.42 0.54 -30.30
N SER A 297 -7.52 -0.67 -29.75
CA SER A 297 -6.49 -1.25 -28.89
C SER A 297 -5.17 -1.43 -29.64
N THR A 298 -5.24 -1.92 -30.88
CA THR A 298 -4.08 -2.09 -31.76
C THR A 298 -3.41 -0.75 -32.06
N ARG A 299 -4.21 0.29 -32.39
CA ARG A 299 -3.71 1.63 -32.66
C ARG A 299 -3.00 2.22 -31.44
N VAL A 300 -3.65 2.25 -30.28
CA VAL A 300 -3.08 2.78 -29.03
C VAL A 300 -1.78 2.07 -28.64
N LEU A 301 -1.74 0.74 -28.76
CA LEU A 301 -0.52 -0.06 -28.50
C LEU A 301 0.59 0.25 -29.50
N SER A 302 0.27 0.47 -30.79
CA SER A 302 1.28 0.80 -31.81
C SER A 302 1.84 2.22 -31.65
N GLU A 303 0.99 3.20 -31.38
CA GLU A 303 1.37 4.62 -31.23
C GLU A 303 2.31 4.82 -30.04
N ASN A 304 2.08 4.08 -28.95
CA ASN A 304 2.86 4.22 -27.72
C ASN A 304 4.05 3.25 -27.62
N ARG A 305 4.23 2.30 -28.55
CA ARG A 305 5.19 1.18 -28.40
C ARG A 305 6.62 1.65 -28.14
N LYS A 306 7.13 2.56 -28.98
CA LYS A 306 8.52 3.06 -28.87
C LYS A 306 8.71 3.84 -27.58
N GLN A 307 7.75 4.69 -27.23
CA GLN A 307 7.79 5.47 -25.99
C GLN A 307 7.73 4.55 -24.76
N ALA A 308 6.86 3.55 -24.74
CA ALA A 308 6.75 2.58 -23.65
C ALA A 308 8.05 1.77 -23.48
N ALA A 309 8.65 1.30 -24.57
CA ALA A 309 9.93 0.60 -24.53
C ALA A 309 11.07 1.49 -24.01
N THR A 310 11.10 2.76 -24.43
CA THR A 310 12.07 3.76 -23.94
C THR A 310 11.90 4.03 -22.45
N LEU A 311 10.66 4.22 -21.98
CA LEU A 311 10.35 4.44 -20.56
C LEU A 311 10.70 3.22 -19.72
N ARG A 312 10.41 2.00 -20.19
CA ARG A 312 10.79 0.76 -19.49
C ARG A 312 12.30 0.65 -19.34
N LEU A 313 13.07 0.90 -20.40
CA LEU A 313 14.54 0.91 -20.31
C LEU A 313 15.01 1.95 -19.31
N GLN A 314 14.50 3.19 -19.38
CA GLN A 314 14.85 4.25 -18.44
C GLN A 314 14.58 3.86 -16.98
N ILE A 315 13.41 3.29 -16.71
CA ILE A 315 13.02 2.80 -15.38
C ILE A 315 14.01 1.75 -14.88
N ALA A 316 14.29 0.73 -15.70
CA ALA A 316 15.17 -0.37 -15.32
C ALA A 316 16.62 0.09 -15.12
N THR A 317 17.13 1.02 -15.93
CA THR A 317 18.46 1.61 -15.76
C THR A 317 18.57 2.42 -14.45
N LEU A 318 17.55 3.21 -14.12
CA LEU A 318 17.52 3.96 -12.85
C LEU A 318 17.45 3.02 -11.63
N GLN A 319 16.61 1.98 -11.70
CA GLN A 319 16.54 0.95 -10.66
C GLN A 319 17.86 0.20 -10.50
N MET A 320 18.54 -0.14 -11.61
CA MET A 320 19.84 -0.79 -11.58
C MET A 320 20.89 0.05 -10.87
N ARG A 321 20.98 1.35 -11.20
CA ARG A 321 21.92 2.27 -10.55
C ARG A 321 21.70 2.33 -9.05
N GLN A 322 20.46 2.56 -8.61
CA GLN A 322 20.10 2.57 -7.19
C GLN A 322 20.45 1.24 -6.50
N THR A 323 20.23 0.12 -7.19
CA THR A 323 20.52 -1.21 -6.64
C THR A 323 22.01 -1.43 -6.44
N LEU A 324 22.84 -1.04 -7.41
CA LEU A 324 24.29 -1.13 -7.31
C LEU A 324 24.84 -0.29 -6.15
N ASP A 325 24.38 0.97 -6.03
CA ASP A 325 24.82 1.86 -4.95
C ASP A 325 24.51 1.28 -3.55
N ILE A 326 23.32 0.69 -3.38
CA ILE A 326 22.90 0.06 -2.12
C ILE A 326 23.68 -1.23 -1.85
N VAL A 327 23.81 -2.10 -2.85
CA VAL A 327 24.56 -3.36 -2.74
C VAL A 327 26.01 -3.11 -2.38
N ASP A 328 26.65 -2.12 -2.99
CA ASP A 328 28.02 -1.73 -2.68
C ASP A 328 28.16 -1.22 -1.23
N THR A 329 27.15 -0.50 -0.74
CA THR A 329 27.10 -0.02 0.65
C THR A 329 26.88 -1.16 1.66
N LEU A 330 26.05 -2.14 1.33
CA LEU A 330 25.82 -3.34 2.17
C LEU A 330 27.05 -4.27 2.21
N GLY A 331 27.92 -4.22 1.19
CA GLY A 331 29.17 -4.96 1.15
C GLY A 331 28.97 -6.47 1.20
N ARG A 332 29.51 -7.14 2.22
CA ARG A 332 29.43 -8.61 2.37
C ARG A 332 28.03 -9.14 2.69
N MET A 333 27.13 -8.26 3.12
CA MET A 333 25.73 -8.61 3.43
C MET A 333 24.84 -8.57 2.18
N ALA A 334 25.37 -8.19 1.02
CA ALA A 334 24.59 -8.10 -0.20
C ALA A 334 24.53 -9.45 -0.96
N PRO A 335 23.38 -9.76 -1.60
CA PRO A 335 23.20 -10.99 -2.38
C PRO A 335 24.03 -11.01 -3.69
N ALA A 336 23.91 -12.12 -4.42
CA ALA A 336 24.87 -12.57 -5.42
C ALA A 336 25.08 -11.61 -6.62
N LYS A 337 26.33 -11.15 -6.81
CA LYS A 337 26.79 -10.31 -7.94
C LYS A 337 26.44 -10.82 -9.36
N PRO A 338 26.42 -12.13 -9.66
CA PRO A 338 26.14 -12.61 -11.02
C PRO A 338 24.80 -12.17 -11.60
N ALA A 339 23.74 -12.07 -10.78
CA ALA A 339 22.42 -11.64 -11.24
C ALA A 339 22.41 -10.16 -11.68
N LEU A 340 23.23 -9.32 -11.04
CA LEU A 340 23.40 -7.91 -11.41
C LEU A 340 24.22 -7.77 -12.69
N ASP A 341 25.25 -8.59 -12.87
CA ASP A 341 26.02 -8.62 -14.12
C ASP A 341 25.17 -9.06 -15.31
N GLU A 342 24.35 -10.10 -15.16
CA GLU A 342 23.41 -10.53 -16.19
C GLU A 342 22.36 -9.47 -16.48
N SER A 343 21.80 -8.83 -15.44
CA SER A 343 20.84 -7.75 -15.63
C SER A 343 21.45 -6.55 -16.38
N ARG A 344 22.71 -6.19 -16.10
CA ARG A 344 23.44 -5.16 -16.86
C ARG A 344 23.58 -5.55 -18.33
N ALA A 345 23.98 -6.78 -18.63
CA ALA A 345 24.07 -7.27 -20.01
C ALA A 345 22.71 -7.23 -20.74
N MET A 346 21.60 -7.50 -20.04
CA MET A 346 20.25 -7.39 -20.61
C MET A 346 19.84 -5.94 -20.87
N LEU A 347 20.25 -4.98 -20.04
CA LEU A 347 20.02 -3.55 -20.28
C LEU A 347 20.83 -3.03 -21.48
N ASP A 348 22.10 -3.43 -21.59
CA ASP A 348 22.94 -3.08 -22.74
C ASP A 348 22.34 -3.62 -24.04
N ARG A 349 21.86 -4.87 -24.02
CA ARG A 349 21.14 -5.47 -25.14
C ARG A 349 19.84 -4.72 -25.48
N ALA A 350 19.05 -4.34 -24.47
CA ALA A 350 17.81 -3.59 -24.68
C ALA A 350 18.07 -2.22 -25.33
N GLU A 351 19.15 -1.54 -24.93
CA GLU A 351 19.56 -0.28 -25.53
C GLU A 351 19.95 -0.45 -27.00
N GLN A 352 20.76 -1.46 -27.33
CA GLN A 352 21.13 -1.77 -28.71
C GLN A 352 19.91 -2.07 -29.58
N LEU A 353 18.97 -2.87 -29.07
CA LEU A 353 17.72 -3.20 -29.76
C LEU A 353 16.86 -1.95 -30.03
N LEU A 354 16.76 -1.03 -29.06
CA LEU A 354 16.06 0.24 -29.25
C LEU A 354 16.71 1.13 -30.30
N ARG A 355 18.05 1.22 -30.30
CA ARG A 355 18.80 1.95 -31.34
C ARG A 355 18.56 1.35 -32.72
N GLY A 356 18.43 0.02 -32.81
CA GLY A 356 18.06 -0.70 -34.03
C GLY A 356 16.57 -0.66 -34.40
N GLY A 357 15.71 -0.01 -33.61
CA GLY A 357 14.27 0.08 -33.85
C GLY A 357 13.44 -1.11 -33.37
N ASP A 358 14.06 -2.14 -32.78
CA ASP A 358 13.38 -3.33 -32.26
C ASP A 358 12.87 -3.10 -30.83
N SER A 359 11.80 -2.32 -30.73
CA SER A 359 11.16 -2.00 -29.45
C SER A 359 10.61 -3.25 -28.74
N ARG A 360 10.22 -4.28 -29.50
CA ARG A 360 9.58 -5.50 -28.95
C ARG A 360 10.59 -6.32 -28.17
N ASN A 361 11.72 -6.66 -28.79
CA ASN A 361 12.74 -7.44 -28.12
C ASN A 361 13.43 -6.63 -27.02
N ALA A 362 13.53 -5.30 -27.16
CA ALA A 362 14.02 -4.43 -26.10
C ALA A 362 13.16 -4.48 -24.82
N MET A 363 11.83 -4.49 -24.95
CA MET A 363 10.93 -4.68 -23.81
C MET A 363 11.11 -6.04 -23.15
N GLY A 364 11.32 -7.10 -23.94
CA GLY A 364 11.63 -8.44 -23.44
C GLY A 364 12.92 -8.47 -22.61
N ALA A 365 14.02 -7.92 -23.13
CA ALA A 365 15.30 -7.84 -22.44
C ALA A 365 15.21 -6.98 -21.16
N THR A 366 14.52 -5.84 -21.22
CA THR A 366 14.28 -4.98 -20.04
C THR A 366 13.51 -5.71 -18.95
N ARG A 367 12.48 -6.49 -19.32
CA ARG A 367 11.71 -7.29 -18.37
C ARG A 367 12.57 -8.31 -17.64
N THR A 368 13.45 -9.01 -18.37
CA THR A 368 14.42 -9.95 -17.76
C THR A 368 15.35 -9.22 -16.79
N ALA A 369 15.89 -8.06 -17.18
CA ALA A 369 16.75 -7.25 -16.31
C ALA A 369 16.04 -6.84 -15.01
N GLN A 370 14.79 -6.36 -15.09
CA GLN A 370 14.00 -5.96 -13.93
C GLN A 370 13.68 -7.13 -13.00
N ARG A 371 13.40 -8.32 -13.55
CA ARG A 371 13.18 -9.52 -12.74
C ARG A 371 14.40 -9.88 -11.91
N LEU A 372 15.59 -9.86 -12.54
CA LEU A 372 16.86 -10.13 -11.86
C LEU A 372 17.17 -9.08 -10.78
N ILE A 373 16.96 -7.79 -11.07
CA ILE A 373 17.13 -6.71 -10.08
C ILE A 373 16.23 -6.95 -8.86
N ARG A 374 14.94 -7.25 -9.08
CA ARG A 374 14.00 -7.48 -7.98
C ARG A 374 14.34 -8.69 -7.14
N ARG A 375 14.82 -9.76 -7.78
CA ARG A 375 15.29 -10.95 -7.06
C ARG A 375 16.38 -10.57 -6.06
N VAL A 376 17.40 -9.84 -6.50
CA VAL A 376 18.50 -9.36 -5.65
C VAL A 376 17.97 -8.45 -4.53
N GLN A 377 17.11 -7.49 -4.85
CA GLN A 377 16.53 -6.58 -3.84
C GLN A 377 15.70 -7.33 -2.79
N ARG A 378 14.91 -8.30 -3.22
CA ARG A 378 14.02 -9.09 -2.36
C ARG A 378 14.81 -10.02 -1.46
N GLU A 379 15.80 -10.74 -1.99
CA GLU A 379 16.67 -11.62 -1.21
C GLU A 379 17.38 -10.85 -0.08
N ALA A 380 17.94 -9.67 -0.41
CA ALA A 380 18.59 -8.80 0.60
C ALA A 380 17.61 -8.34 1.69
N TRP A 381 16.39 -7.96 1.29
CA TRP A 381 15.37 -7.50 2.23
C TRP A 381 14.85 -8.61 3.12
N GLU A 382 14.60 -9.81 2.56
CA GLU A 382 14.16 -10.98 3.32
C GLU A 382 15.20 -11.37 4.38
N GLU A 383 16.48 -11.38 4.03
CA GLU A 383 17.57 -11.61 4.98
C GLU A 383 17.59 -10.57 6.11
N ALA A 384 17.42 -9.29 5.78
CA ALA A 384 17.48 -8.19 6.74
C ALA A 384 16.35 -8.18 7.77
N ILE A 385 15.18 -8.76 7.45
CA ILE A 385 14.01 -8.79 8.35
C ILE A 385 13.95 -10.04 9.24
N LEU A 386 14.78 -11.07 9.00
CA LEU A 386 14.72 -12.33 9.76
C LEU A 386 14.90 -12.15 11.28
N ALA A 387 15.61 -11.12 11.70
CA ALA A 387 15.87 -10.82 13.10
C ALA A 387 14.69 -10.17 13.84
N PHE A 388 13.58 -9.87 13.15
CA PHE A 388 12.44 -9.16 13.70
C PHE A 388 11.14 -9.99 13.61
N PRO A 389 10.22 -9.87 14.59
CA PRO A 389 8.90 -10.50 14.52
C PRO A 389 8.06 -10.02 13.33
N SER A 390 8.31 -8.79 12.86
CA SER A 390 7.59 -8.18 11.75
C SER A 390 8.49 -7.17 11.01
N PRO A 391 8.33 -6.98 9.69
CA PRO A 391 9.00 -5.89 8.97
C PRO A 391 8.66 -4.49 9.52
N THR A 392 7.50 -4.28 10.16
CA THR A 392 7.19 -2.99 10.82
C THR A 392 7.85 -2.81 12.17
N SER A 393 8.52 -3.83 12.71
CA SER A 393 9.27 -3.69 13.96
C SER A 393 10.31 -2.59 13.85
N SER A 394 11.01 -2.50 12.73
CA SER A 394 11.93 -1.41 12.41
C SER A 394 11.42 -0.63 11.20
N VAL A 395 11.27 0.69 11.33
CA VAL A 395 10.94 1.55 10.18
C VAL A 395 11.98 1.49 9.06
N LEU A 396 13.20 1.05 9.37
CA LEU A 396 14.31 0.89 8.43
C LEU A 396 14.17 -0.37 7.55
N CYS A 397 13.22 -1.25 7.84
CA CYS A 397 12.86 -2.39 7.00
C CYS A 397 11.75 -2.08 6.00
N SER A 398 11.31 -0.81 5.91
CA SER A 398 10.17 -0.41 5.07
C SER A 398 10.45 -0.41 3.56
N SER A 399 11.72 -0.43 3.15
CA SER A 399 12.14 -0.42 1.75
C SER A 399 13.52 -1.05 1.58
N PHE A 400 13.86 -1.48 0.36
CA PHE A 400 15.22 -1.87 -0.01
C PHE A 400 16.22 -0.70 0.17
N ALA A 401 15.77 0.53 -0.12
CA ALA A 401 16.60 1.72 -0.04
C ALA A 401 17.12 2.03 1.38
N THR A 402 16.41 1.58 2.42
CA THR A 402 16.75 1.83 3.82
C THR A 402 17.60 0.74 4.46
N LEU A 403 17.91 -0.34 3.73
CA LEU A 403 18.68 -1.46 4.29
C LEU A 403 20.10 -1.10 4.77
N PRO A 404 20.86 -0.21 4.11
CA PRO A 404 22.14 0.24 4.65
C PRO A 404 22.01 0.89 6.03
N LEU A 405 21.00 1.75 6.20
CA LEU A 405 20.70 2.38 7.49
C LEU A 405 20.27 1.33 8.53
N HIS A 406 19.49 0.33 8.11
CA HIS A 406 19.07 -0.79 8.95
C HIS A 406 20.25 -1.60 9.47
N ALA A 407 21.21 -1.94 8.62
CA ALA A 407 22.41 -2.67 8.99
C ALA A 407 23.24 -1.89 10.02
N GLU A 408 23.42 -0.58 9.81
CA GLU A 408 24.12 0.28 10.78
C GLU A 408 23.36 0.40 12.11
N ALA A 409 22.05 0.63 12.05
CA ALA A 409 21.21 0.75 13.24
C ALA A 409 21.20 -0.55 14.07
N THR A 410 21.12 -1.72 13.42
CA THR A 410 21.11 -3.01 14.10
C THR A 410 22.41 -3.24 14.90
N ASN A 411 23.57 -2.88 14.32
CA ASN A 411 24.86 -2.95 15.03
C ASN A 411 24.89 -2.02 16.25
N ARG A 412 24.32 -0.82 16.14
CA ARG A 412 24.20 0.12 17.27
C ARG A 412 23.27 -0.43 18.36
N LEU A 413 22.09 -0.92 17.96
CA LEU A 413 21.09 -1.48 18.88
C LEU A 413 21.58 -2.73 19.61
N ALA A 414 22.46 -3.53 19.00
CA ALA A 414 23.06 -4.70 19.64
C ALA A 414 23.95 -4.36 20.85
N THR A 415 24.49 -3.13 20.90
CA THR A 415 25.34 -2.65 22.01
C THR A 415 24.68 -1.55 22.85
N ALA A 416 23.44 -1.21 22.49
CA ALA A 416 22.66 -0.18 23.16
C ALA A 416 22.26 -0.57 24.59
N THR A 417 22.27 0.40 25.50
CA THR A 417 21.70 0.24 26.83
C THR A 417 20.31 0.86 26.87
N TRP A 418 19.32 0.03 27.14
CA TRP A 418 17.93 0.47 27.32
C TRP A 418 17.63 0.74 28.79
N GLU A 419 16.78 1.72 29.06
CA GLU A 419 16.21 1.92 30.39
C GLU A 419 15.28 0.76 30.77
N ASN A 420 14.96 0.68 32.07
CA ASN A 420 13.92 -0.23 32.55
C ASN A 420 12.56 0.17 31.97
N ASN A 421 11.58 -0.72 32.05
CA ASN A 421 10.22 -0.43 31.61
C ASN A 421 9.68 0.84 32.28
N VAL A 422 9.32 1.85 31.48
CA VAL A 422 8.72 3.10 31.92
C VAL A 422 7.19 3.10 31.82
N LEU A 423 6.59 2.11 31.14
CA LEU A 423 5.14 1.97 31.03
C LEU A 423 4.56 1.39 32.32
N ARG A 424 3.64 2.14 32.95
CA ARG A 424 2.93 1.70 34.16
C ARG A 424 1.78 0.75 33.81
N ALA A 425 1.61 -0.30 34.62
CA ALA A 425 0.52 -1.27 34.53
C ALA A 425 0.36 -1.96 33.16
N GLY A 426 1.47 -2.13 32.42
CA GLY A 426 1.50 -2.87 31.15
C GLY A 426 1.57 -4.39 31.31
N ASP A 427 1.84 -4.86 32.53
CA ASP A 427 1.76 -6.26 32.98
C ASP A 427 0.32 -6.76 33.15
N CYS A 428 -0.68 -5.89 33.03
CA CYS A 428 -2.11 -6.24 33.05
C CYS A 428 -2.57 -6.96 34.35
N GLU A 429 -1.91 -6.72 35.48
CA GLU A 429 -2.16 -7.42 36.76
C GLU A 429 -3.28 -6.84 37.62
N GLY A 430 -3.77 -5.63 37.31
CA GLY A 430 -4.75 -4.96 38.16
C GLY A 430 -5.48 -3.81 37.49
N LEU A 431 -6.80 -3.99 37.29
CA LEU A 431 -7.65 -3.03 36.60
C LEU A 431 -7.61 -1.63 37.24
N GLU A 432 -7.65 -1.56 38.56
CA GLU A 432 -7.58 -0.29 39.27
C GLU A 432 -6.24 0.43 39.06
N ALA A 433 -5.13 -0.32 39.02
CA ALA A 433 -3.81 0.25 38.73
C ALA A 433 -3.72 0.77 37.29
N MET A 434 -4.27 0.02 36.32
CA MET A 434 -4.37 0.45 34.92
C MET A 434 -5.18 1.75 34.79
N LEU A 435 -6.39 1.80 35.36
CA LEU A 435 -7.24 2.99 35.27
C LEU A 435 -6.60 4.21 35.96
N ARG A 436 -6.03 4.04 37.17
CA ARG A 436 -5.35 5.13 37.90
C ARG A 436 -4.11 5.65 37.19
N SER A 437 -3.43 4.81 36.40
CA SER A 437 -2.25 5.20 35.62
C SER A 437 -2.60 5.82 34.27
N GLY A 438 -3.87 5.82 33.86
CA GLY A 438 -4.36 6.53 32.67
C GLY A 438 -4.70 5.62 31.48
N TRP A 439 -4.66 4.29 31.66
CA TRP A 439 -5.21 3.37 30.65
C TRP A 439 -6.70 3.61 30.48
N ARG A 440 -7.17 3.63 29.23
CA ARG A 440 -8.58 3.88 28.93
C ARG A 440 -9.07 3.06 27.75
N GLN A 441 -10.34 2.70 27.82
CA GLN A 441 -11.10 2.13 26.72
C GLN A 441 -11.74 3.23 25.88
N GLN A 442 -11.75 3.05 24.57
CA GLN A 442 -12.52 3.86 23.63
C GLN A 442 -13.27 2.93 22.67
N ALA A 443 -14.60 3.09 22.61
CA ALA A 443 -15.46 2.41 21.65
C ALA A 443 -16.48 3.42 21.09
N PRO A 444 -16.79 3.41 19.79
CA PRO A 444 -17.90 4.19 19.25
C PRO A 444 -19.21 3.81 19.93
N GLU A 445 -20.09 4.77 20.23
CA GLU A 445 -21.37 4.50 20.93
C GLU A 445 -22.18 3.39 20.25
N ARG A 446 -22.20 3.37 18.90
CA ARG A 446 -22.86 2.34 18.09
C ARG A 446 -22.39 0.90 18.37
N ASN A 447 -21.22 0.73 18.95
CA ASN A 447 -20.59 -0.57 19.20
C ASN A 447 -20.56 -0.94 20.68
N ALA A 448 -20.95 -0.03 21.59
CA ALA A 448 -20.73 -0.18 23.02
C ALA A 448 -21.32 -1.49 23.60
N GLU A 449 -22.49 -1.91 23.14
CA GLU A 449 -23.16 -3.15 23.59
C GLU A 449 -22.53 -4.44 23.04
N SER A 450 -21.71 -4.33 21.99
CA SER A 450 -21.05 -5.45 21.31
C SER A 450 -19.57 -5.61 21.68
N THR A 451 -19.03 -4.74 22.52
CA THR A 451 -17.60 -4.72 22.86
C THR A 451 -17.39 -4.95 24.34
N PHE A 452 -16.39 -5.77 24.69
CA PHE A 452 -16.07 -6.11 26.08
C PHE A 452 -14.56 -6.03 26.31
N VAL A 453 -14.17 -5.62 27.51
CA VAL A 453 -12.78 -5.57 27.97
C VAL A 453 -12.73 -6.13 29.38
N GLU A 454 -11.85 -7.08 29.63
CA GLU A 454 -11.65 -7.67 30.96
C GLU A 454 -10.17 -8.02 31.19
N LEU A 455 -9.81 -8.24 32.46
CA LEU A 455 -8.56 -8.92 32.80
C LEU A 455 -8.86 -10.40 32.98
N SER A 456 -8.34 -11.21 32.07
CA SER A 456 -8.53 -12.66 32.09
C SER A 456 -7.38 -13.34 32.82
N VAL A 457 -7.72 -14.23 33.76
CA VAL A 457 -6.75 -15.10 34.46
C VAL A 457 -6.46 -16.40 33.68
N GLN A 458 -7.05 -16.55 32.49
CA GLN A 458 -6.90 -17.74 31.68
C GLN A 458 -5.75 -17.57 30.69
N ASP A 459 -4.75 -18.45 30.80
CA ASP A 459 -3.61 -18.53 29.88
C ASP A 459 -2.91 -17.17 29.65
N PRO A 460 -2.47 -16.47 30.73
CA PRO A 460 -1.70 -15.23 30.59
C PRO A 460 -0.30 -15.52 30.05
N ALA A 461 0.31 -14.56 29.36
CA ALA A 461 1.67 -14.70 28.83
C ALA A 461 2.71 -14.58 29.96
N GLY A 462 2.44 -13.71 30.93
CA GLY A 462 3.20 -13.50 32.15
C GLY A 462 2.27 -13.27 33.34
N GLY A 463 2.81 -13.27 34.56
CA GLY A 463 2.02 -12.94 35.76
C GLY A 463 0.80 -13.85 36.01
N ARG A 464 -0.33 -13.23 36.37
CA ARG A 464 -1.60 -13.85 36.78
C ARG A 464 -2.75 -13.49 35.85
N SER A 465 -2.68 -12.39 35.10
CA SER A 465 -3.75 -12.00 34.19
C SER A 465 -3.27 -11.27 32.94
N ALA A 466 -4.02 -11.42 31.86
CA ALA A 466 -3.81 -10.70 30.60
C ALA A 466 -5.03 -9.86 30.25
N LEU A 467 -4.83 -8.78 29.51
CA LEU A 467 -5.92 -7.95 29.00
C LEU A 467 -6.62 -8.65 27.84
N HIS A 468 -7.93 -8.87 27.96
CA HIS A 468 -8.77 -9.52 26.96
C HIS A 468 -9.74 -8.51 26.35
N MET A 469 -9.70 -8.36 25.02
CA MET A 469 -10.52 -7.46 24.23
C MET A 469 -11.44 -8.27 23.30
N ILE A 470 -12.74 -7.98 23.33
CA ILE A 470 -13.75 -8.67 22.51
C ILE A 470 -14.53 -7.63 21.70
N SER A 471 -14.69 -7.90 20.40
CA SER A 471 -15.61 -7.20 19.51
C SER A 471 -16.53 -8.22 18.85
N ARG A 472 -17.79 -8.29 19.29
CA ARG A 472 -18.77 -9.23 18.76
C ARG A 472 -19.42 -8.65 17.51
N ARG A 473 -19.71 -9.53 16.56
CA ARG A 473 -20.47 -9.14 15.38
C ARG A 473 -21.94 -8.87 15.77
N PRO A 474 -22.47 -7.65 15.58
CA PRO A 474 -23.82 -7.31 16.03
C PRO A 474 -24.92 -7.98 15.19
N SER A 475 -24.66 -8.25 13.91
CA SER A 475 -25.57 -9.00 13.02
C SER A 475 -24.78 -9.73 11.93
N LYS A 476 -25.37 -10.75 11.29
CA LYS A 476 -24.66 -11.51 10.23
C LYS A 476 -24.15 -10.63 9.08
N ASP A 477 -24.90 -9.58 8.77
CA ASP A 477 -24.63 -8.64 7.67
C ASP A 477 -23.76 -7.44 8.08
N ALA A 478 -23.38 -7.35 9.37
CA ALA A 478 -22.54 -6.28 9.85
C ALA A 478 -21.14 -6.36 9.23
N VAL A 479 -20.73 -5.26 8.59
CA VAL A 479 -19.37 -5.04 8.09
C VAL A 479 -18.68 -4.08 9.05
N ALA A 480 -17.46 -4.38 9.46
CA ALA A 480 -16.72 -3.46 10.31
C ALA A 480 -16.29 -2.24 9.49
N GLY A 481 -16.37 -1.05 10.10
CA GLY A 481 -15.89 0.17 9.48
C GLY A 481 -14.37 0.26 9.49
N ASP A 482 -13.83 1.31 8.87
CA ASP A 482 -12.39 1.63 8.93
C ASP A 482 -11.96 2.11 10.33
N ASP A 483 -12.92 2.58 11.13
CA ASP A 483 -12.72 2.94 12.53
C ASP A 483 -12.69 1.71 13.43
N ALA A 484 -11.81 1.75 14.44
CA ALA A 484 -11.71 0.71 15.44
C ALA A 484 -13.06 0.46 16.13
N ALA A 485 -13.47 -0.81 16.21
CA ALA A 485 -14.67 -1.19 16.95
C ALA A 485 -14.46 -0.99 18.46
N LEU A 486 -13.25 -1.31 18.91
CA LEU A 486 -12.79 -1.20 20.29
C LEU A 486 -11.29 -0.84 20.29
N SER A 487 -10.90 0.13 21.12
CA SER A 487 -9.50 0.49 21.33
C SER A 487 -9.17 0.55 22.82
N ILE A 488 -7.95 0.13 23.16
CA ILE A 488 -7.31 0.39 24.45
C ILE A 488 -6.15 1.34 24.22
N ILE A 489 -6.10 2.41 25.02
CA ILE A 489 -5.02 3.39 25.00
C ILE A 489 -4.26 3.26 26.31
N SER A 490 -2.93 3.14 26.22
CA SER A 490 -2.06 2.98 27.37
C SER A 490 -1.98 4.23 28.25
N ALA A 491 -1.40 4.08 29.45
CA ALA A 491 -0.90 5.21 30.23
C ALA A 491 0.06 6.09 29.39
N PRO A 492 0.01 7.43 29.54
CA PRO A 492 0.93 8.33 28.85
C PRO A 492 2.34 8.27 29.47
N ILE A 493 3.36 8.41 28.62
CA ILE A 493 4.77 8.47 29.01
C ILE A 493 5.37 9.73 28.41
N GLU A 494 5.99 10.58 29.23
CA GLU A 494 6.72 11.75 28.75
C GLU A 494 7.99 11.34 28.01
N ILE A 495 8.15 11.80 26.77
CA ILE A 495 9.34 11.54 25.96
C ILE A 495 9.78 12.81 25.23
N ALA A 496 11.09 13.06 25.19
CA ALA A 496 11.66 14.19 24.49
C ALA A 496 11.86 13.88 22.99
N ALA A 497 11.75 14.92 22.15
CA ALA A 497 12.02 14.81 20.72
C ALA A 497 13.40 14.19 20.44
N GLY A 498 13.47 13.25 19.50
CA GLY A 498 14.69 12.55 19.10
C GLY A 498 15.06 11.35 19.98
N GLN A 499 14.40 11.13 21.13
CA GLN A 499 14.63 9.92 21.92
C GLN A 499 14.09 8.68 21.20
N SER A 500 14.93 7.66 21.11
CA SER A 500 14.54 6.34 20.60
C SER A 500 13.87 5.54 21.72
N PHE A 501 12.80 4.82 21.39
CA PHE A 501 12.10 3.95 22.31
C PHE A 501 11.78 2.61 21.66
N ARG A 502 11.76 1.56 22.48
CA ARG A 502 11.35 0.21 22.12
C ARG A 502 10.06 -0.11 22.85
N VAL A 503 9.02 -0.42 22.09
CA VAL A 503 7.79 -1.05 22.57
C VAL A 503 7.96 -2.55 22.41
N HIS A 504 7.62 -3.32 23.43
CA HIS A 504 7.62 -4.78 23.40
C HIS A 504 6.37 -5.29 24.13
N GLY A 505 5.78 -6.39 23.67
CA GLY A 505 4.74 -7.09 24.41
C GLY A 505 4.33 -8.39 23.74
N TRP A 506 3.34 -9.04 24.33
CA TRP A 506 2.79 -10.29 23.83
C TRP A 506 1.35 -10.11 23.39
N VAL A 507 1.00 -10.80 22.31
CA VAL A 507 -0.35 -10.78 21.75
C VAL A 507 -0.80 -12.17 21.36
N LYS A 508 -2.06 -12.48 21.62
CA LYS A 508 -2.71 -13.72 21.20
C LYS A 508 -4.02 -13.40 20.49
N VAL A 509 -4.14 -13.86 19.25
CA VAL A 509 -5.31 -13.74 18.38
C VAL A 509 -5.68 -15.15 17.90
N PRO A 510 -6.46 -15.91 18.69
CA PRO A 510 -6.63 -17.35 18.48
C PRO A 510 -7.42 -17.69 17.22
N GLU A 511 -8.29 -16.79 16.76
CA GLU A 511 -9.07 -16.94 15.54
C GLU A 511 -8.90 -15.70 14.66
N PRO A 512 -8.89 -15.84 13.32
CA PRO A 512 -8.76 -14.70 12.41
C PRO A 512 -9.84 -13.63 12.66
N ILE A 513 -9.42 -12.39 12.90
CA ILE A 513 -10.35 -11.26 13.06
C ILE A 513 -11.08 -11.01 11.72
N THR A 514 -12.41 -10.97 11.77
CA THR A 514 -13.25 -10.86 10.56
C THR A 514 -13.84 -9.46 10.37
N GLY A 515 -14.30 -9.15 9.17
CA GLY A 515 -15.05 -7.92 8.88
C GLY A 515 -14.19 -6.67 8.70
N SER A 516 -12.89 -6.74 8.95
CA SER A 516 -11.90 -5.68 8.70
C SER A 516 -10.66 -6.26 8.02
N ASN A 517 -10.00 -5.46 7.17
CA ASN A 517 -8.70 -5.79 6.59
C ASN A 517 -7.51 -5.37 7.49
N ASP A 518 -7.76 -4.60 8.55
CA ASP A 518 -6.73 -4.12 9.48
C ASP A 518 -6.58 -5.01 10.73
N ALA A 519 -7.61 -5.80 11.07
CA ALA A 519 -7.64 -6.70 12.23
C ALA A 519 -7.26 -6.00 13.55
N LEU A 520 -6.29 -6.52 14.33
CA LEU A 520 -5.69 -5.80 15.45
C LEU A 520 -4.60 -4.88 14.93
N MET A 521 -4.67 -3.60 15.27
CA MET A 521 -3.59 -2.63 15.05
C MET A 521 -2.91 -2.24 16.36
N ILE A 522 -1.58 -2.20 16.37
CA ILE A 522 -0.75 -1.71 17.48
C ILE A 522 0.09 -0.54 16.97
N TYR A 523 -0.08 0.66 17.53
CA TYR A 523 0.67 1.85 17.12
C TYR A 523 0.86 2.87 18.24
N ASP A 524 1.88 3.71 18.11
CA ASP A 524 2.20 4.80 19.02
C ASP A 524 1.64 6.16 18.53
N SER A 525 1.60 7.15 19.43
CA SER A 525 1.11 8.52 19.16
C SER A 525 1.99 9.35 18.22
N PHE A 526 3.28 9.02 18.03
CA PHE A 526 4.16 9.74 17.11
C PHE A 526 4.00 9.24 15.67
N SER A 527 3.89 7.93 15.51
CA SER A 527 3.89 7.24 14.23
C SER A 527 2.47 7.06 13.65
N GLY A 528 1.48 6.88 14.51
CA GLY A 528 0.08 6.71 14.12
C GLY A 528 -0.22 5.41 13.36
N LYS A 529 -1.48 5.29 12.88
CA LYS A 529 -2.01 4.08 12.21
C LYS A 529 -1.26 3.68 10.93
N GLU A 530 -0.59 4.63 10.29
CA GLU A 530 0.19 4.39 9.06
C GLU A 530 1.37 3.44 9.30
N LEU A 531 1.96 3.48 10.50
CA LEU A 531 3.08 2.64 10.92
C LEU A 531 2.70 1.61 11.99
N ALA A 532 1.41 1.31 12.10
CA ALA A 532 0.90 0.27 12.98
C ALA A 532 1.47 -1.10 12.60
N GLU A 533 1.62 -1.98 13.59
CA GLU A 533 1.68 -3.42 13.35
C GLU A 533 0.26 -3.96 13.25
N ARG A 534 0.00 -4.79 12.24
CA ARG A 534 -1.29 -5.43 11.99
C ARG A 534 -1.20 -6.91 12.22
N ILE A 535 -2.10 -7.44 13.04
CA ILE A 535 -2.08 -8.82 13.49
C ILE A 535 -3.47 -9.42 13.25
N THR A 536 -3.53 -10.34 12.31
CA THR A 536 -4.79 -10.99 11.90
C THR A 536 -5.09 -12.25 12.69
N HIS A 537 -4.05 -13.02 13.01
CA HIS A 537 -4.13 -14.32 13.69
C HIS A 537 -2.75 -14.69 14.28
N THR A 538 -2.72 -15.44 15.38
CA THR A 538 -1.51 -16.00 15.98
C THR A 538 -1.71 -17.45 16.45
N ASN A 539 -0.66 -18.27 16.36
CA ASN A 539 -0.65 -19.60 16.94
C ASN A 539 -0.19 -19.51 18.41
N GLY A 540 -1.12 -19.19 19.31
CA GLY A 540 -0.80 -18.89 20.72
C GLY A 540 -0.21 -17.49 20.91
N TRP A 541 0.52 -17.29 22.01
CA TRP A 541 1.19 -16.02 22.30
C TRP A 541 2.32 -15.76 21.31
N ARG A 542 2.31 -14.57 20.70
CA ARG A 542 3.34 -14.08 19.79
C ARG A 542 3.92 -12.78 20.34
N GLU A 543 5.23 -12.64 20.28
CA GLU A 543 5.89 -11.38 20.59
C GLU A 543 5.58 -10.34 19.50
N PHE A 544 5.39 -9.08 19.90
CA PHE A 544 5.47 -7.93 19.02
C PHE A 544 6.48 -6.93 19.58
N THR A 545 7.27 -6.31 18.70
CA THR A 545 8.29 -5.33 19.08
C THR A 545 8.32 -4.20 18.06
N LEU A 546 8.33 -2.95 18.52
CA LEU A 546 8.42 -1.75 17.68
C LEU A 546 9.57 -0.85 18.17
N TYR A 547 10.49 -0.51 17.26
CA TYR A 547 11.55 0.48 17.45
C TYR A 547 11.14 1.77 16.76
N ARG A 548 11.06 2.87 17.51
CA ARG A 548 10.57 4.17 17.05
C ARG A 548 11.36 5.31 17.68
N ILE A 549 11.17 6.51 17.14
CA ILE A 549 11.79 7.74 17.64
C ILE A 549 10.71 8.79 17.84
N ALA A 550 10.75 9.50 18.97
CA ALA A 550 9.82 10.59 19.24
C ALA A 550 10.04 11.75 18.24
N THR A 551 9.02 12.08 17.44
CA THR A 551 9.13 13.12 16.40
C THR A 551 9.04 14.55 16.95
N TYR A 552 8.50 14.68 18.14
CA TYR A 552 8.38 15.91 18.93
C TYR A 552 8.38 15.54 20.42
N SER A 553 8.58 16.52 21.31
CA SER A 553 8.47 16.28 22.75
C SER A 553 7.00 16.25 23.16
N GLY A 554 6.60 15.26 23.96
CA GLY A 554 5.24 15.15 24.49
C GLY A 554 4.90 13.75 24.98
N GLU A 555 3.61 13.46 25.07
CA GLU A 555 3.11 12.19 25.58
C GLU A 555 3.14 11.07 24.52
N LEU A 556 3.91 10.03 24.81
CA LEU A 556 3.84 8.72 24.18
C LEU A 556 2.64 7.94 24.74
N THR A 557 1.71 7.54 23.87
CA THR A 557 0.67 6.56 24.20
C THR A 557 0.67 5.45 23.16
N LEU A 558 0.44 4.21 23.59
CA LEU A 558 0.20 3.07 22.71
C LEU A 558 -1.30 2.89 22.53
N THR A 559 -1.73 2.62 21.31
CA THR A 559 -3.10 2.25 20.98
C THR A 559 -3.16 0.84 20.42
N PHE A 560 -4.00 0.02 21.05
CA PHE A 560 -4.36 -1.32 20.61
C PHE A 560 -5.79 -1.27 20.09
N ALA A 561 -5.95 -1.29 18.78
CA ALA A 561 -7.22 -1.08 18.10
C ALA A 561 -7.71 -2.37 17.44
N LEU A 562 -8.79 -2.94 17.96
CA LEU A 562 -9.52 -4.04 17.36
C LEU A 562 -10.52 -3.47 16.35
N THR A 563 -10.19 -3.57 15.06
CA THR A 563 -10.99 -2.96 13.98
C THR A 563 -12.11 -3.86 13.48
N GLY A 564 -11.96 -5.18 13.59
CA GLY A 564 -12.97 -6.15 13.16
C GLY A 564 -13.73 -6.79 14.31
N PHE A 565 -14.30 -7.96 14.02
CA PHE A 565 -15.00 -8.81 14.97
C PHE A 565 -14.13 -10.02 15.32
N GLY A 566 -13.91 -10.24 16.61
CA GLY A 566 -13.01 -11.27 17.13
C GLY A 566 -12.57 -10.96 18.56
N GLU A 567 -11.58 -11.71 19.03
CA GLU A 567 -11.05 -11.64 20.40
C GLU A 567 -9.52 -11.54 20.35
N VAL A 568 -8.94 -10.76 21.26
CA VAL A 568 -7.52 -10.49 21.35
C VAL A 568 -7.10 -10.46 22.81
N TRP A 569 -5.95 -11.07 23.12
CA TRP A 569 -5.28 -10.92 24.40
C TRP A 569 -3.98 -10.14 24.22
N LEU A 570 -3.67 -9.29 25.20
CA LEU A 570 -2.46 -8.49 25.30
C LEU A 570 -1.87 -8.67 26.69
N ASP A 571 -0.55 -8.76 26.76
CA ASP A 571 0.14 -8.96 28.04
C ASP A 571 1.59 -8.48 27.98
N GLU A 572 2.17 -8.24 29.16
CA GLU A 572 3.58 -7.89 29.37
C GLU A 572 4.06 -6.76 28.45
N VAL A 573 3.22 -5.72 28.31
CA VAL A 573 3.50 -4.55 27.48
C VAL A 573 4.51 -3.66 28.21
N THR A 574 5.61 -3.38 27.54
CA THR A 574 6.71 -2.60 28.06
C THR A 574 7.13 -1.52 27.08
N VAL A 575 7.61 -0.40 27.62
CA VAL A 575 8.27 0.65 26.87
C VAL A 575 9.62 0.89 27.52
N ALA A 576 10.70 0.78 26.76
CA ALA A 576 12.04 1.11 27.20
C ALA A 576 12.58 2.26 26.35
N VAL A 577 13.12 3.28 27.00
CA VAL A 577 13.77 4.41 26.32
C VAL A 577 15.27 4.11 26.18
N LEU A 578 15.84 4.43 25.03
CA LEU A 578 17.27 4.27 24.80
C LEU A 578 18.05 5.30 25.63
N ARG A 579 19.06 4.86 26.39
CA ARG A 579 19.92 5.78 27.12
C ARG A 579 20.83 6.56 26.15
N PRO A 580 21.06 7.87 26.39
CA PRO A 580 21.94 8.72 25.58
C PRO A 580 23.40 8.26 25.50
#